data_AF-I8QSD4-F1
#
_entry.id   AF-I8QSD4-F1
#
_cell.length_a   1.000
_cell.length_b   1.000
_cell.length_c   1.000
_cell.angle_alpha   90.00
_cell.angle_beta   90.00
_cell.angle_gamma   90.00
#
_symmetry.space_group_name_H-M   'P 1'
#
loop_
_entity.id
_entity.type
_entity.pdbx_description
1 polymer ?
#
loop_
_entity_poly.entity_id
_entity_poly.type
_entity_poly.pdbx_seq_one_letter_code
_entity_poly.pdbx_strand_id
1 'polypeptide(L)' 'MSAVPVIDMRPDVDSPEVAEVVAAATGRACREVGFFQVIGHGVPAAVLDAAFQEER' A
#
# COMPACT_ATOMS: atom_id res chain seq x y z
N MET A 1 -19.33 3.55 -9.92
CA MET A 1 -18.68 3.44 -8.60
C MET A 1 -17.18 3.47 -8.83
N SER A 2 -16.47 4.48 -8.33
CA SER A 2 -15.01 4.42 -8.31
C SER A 2 -14.61 3.57 -7.11
N ALA A 3 -13.94 2.44 -7.33
CA ALA A 3 -13.41 1.62 -6.24
C ALA A 3 -12.15 2.30 -5.68
N VAL A 4 -11.93 2.18 -4.37
CA VAL A 4 -10.67 2.65 -3.76
C VAL A 4 -9.52 1.85 -4.37
N PRO A 5 -8.48 2.50 -4.93
CA PRO A 5 -7.32 1.80 -5.48
C PRO A 5 -6.65 0.91 -4.43
N VAL A 6 -6.22 -0.27 -4.85
CA VAL A 6 -5.41 -1.18 -4.03
C VAL A 6 -4.03 -1.29 -4.64
N ILE A 7 -3.00 -1.00 -3.85
CA ILE A 7 -1.59 -1.13 -4.21
C ILE A 7 -1.05 -2.41 -3.58
N ASP A 8 -0.62 -3.35 -4.41
CA ASP A 8 -0.01 -4.60 -3.97
C ASP A 8 1.51 -4.48 -3.93
N MET A 9 2.09 -4.63 -2.74
CA MET A 9 3.53 -4.59 -2.50
C MET A 9 4.15 -5.98 -2.30
N ARG A 10 3.38 -7.07 -2.50
CA ARG A 10 3.92 -8.45 -2.52
C ARG A 10 4.93 -8.71 -3.64
N PRO A 11 4.78 -8.15 -4.86
CA PRO A 11 5.78 -8.33 -5.91
C PRO A 11 7.16 -7.87 -5.45
N ASP A 12 8.21 -8.48 -5.98
CA ASP A 12 9.59 -8.18 -5.61
C ASP A 12 9.98 -6.73 -5.95
N VAL A 13 9.81 -5.82 -4.99
CA VAL A 13 10.18 -4.42 -5.11
C VAL A 13 11.71 -4.21 -5.12
N ASP A 14 12.51 -5.25 -4.90
CA ASP A 14 13.95 -5.17 -5.11
C ASP A 14 14.30 -5.24 -6.61
N SER A 15 13.37 -5.71 -7.45
CA SER A 15 13.44 -5.56 -8.90
C SER A 15 13.07 -4.12 -9.31
N PRO A 16 13.96 -3.39 -10.02
CA PRO A 16 13.69 -2.02 -10.46
C PRO A 16 12.44 -1.88 -11.33
N GLU A 17 12.18 -2.85 -12.19
CA GLU A 17 11.03 -2.85 -13.11
C GLU A 17 9.71 -2.98 -12.34
N VAL A 18 9.69 -3.86 -11.33
CA VAL A 18 8.52 -4.06 -10.46
C VAL A 18 8.32 -2.85 -9.56
N ALA A 19 9.40 -2.30 -9.00
CA ALA A 19 9.35 -1.10 -8.18
C ALA A 19 8.78 0.10 -8.96
N GLU A 20 9.17 0.28 -10.22
CA GLU A 20 8.65 1.36 -11.08
C GLU A 20 7.13 1.22 -11.30
N VAL A 21 6.63 0.02 -11.54
CA VAL A 21 5.20 -0.24 -11.72
C VAL A 21 4.41 0.11 -10.45
N VAL A 22 4.88 -0.34 -9.28
CA VAL A 22 4.26 -0.05 -7.98
C VAL A 22 4.29 1.45 -7.68
N ALA A 23 5.43 2.13 -7.94
CA ALA A 23 5.59 3.56 -7.75
C ALA A 23 4.68 4.37 -8.68
N ALA A 24 4.55 3.98 -9.95
CA ALA A 24 3.66 4.62 -10.90
C ALA A 24 2.18 4.48 -10.50
N ALA A 25 1.76 3.30 -10.04
CA ALA A 25 0.41 3.07 -9.54
C ALA A 25 0.11 3.91 -8.29
N THR A 26 1.04 3.94 -7.33
CA THR A 26 0.95 4.77 -6.12
C THR A 26 0.84 6.25 -6.49
N GLY A 27 1.71 6.74 -7.38
CA GLY A 27 1.71 8.13 -7.82
C GLY A 27 0.41 8.55 -8.51
N ARG A 28 -0.20 7.67 -9.31
CA ARG A 28 -1.53 7.92 -9.90
C ARG A 28 -2.60 7.99 -8.81
N ALA A 29 -2.64 7.03 -7.89
CA ALA A 29 -3.60 7.02 -6.80
C ALA A 29 -3.53 8.30 -5.94
N CYS A 30 -2.32 8.78 -5.64
CA CYS A 30 -2.12 10.06 -4.93
C CYS A 30 -2.68 11.26 -5.70
N ARG A 31 -2.45 11.36 -7.02
CA ARG A 31 -2.87 12.52 -7.81
C ARG A 31 -4.34 12.51 -8.20
N GLU A 32 -4.90 11.34 -8.45
CA GLU A 32 -6.25 11.20 -9.01
C GLU A 32 -7.32 10.95 -7.93
N VAL A 33 -6.97 10.22 -6.85
CA VAL A 33 -7.91 9.81 -5.80
C VAL A 33 -7.58 10.46 -4.45
N GLY A 34 -6.31 10.66 -4.14
CA GLY A 34 -5.84 11.17 -2.85
C GLY A 34 -5.93 10.13 -1.71
N PHE A 35 -6.36 8.90 -2.03
CA PHE A 35 -6.49 7.79 -1.08
C PHE A 35 -6.32 6.44 -1.79
N PHE A 36 -5.75 5.45 -1.10
CA PHE A 36 -5.60 4.08 -1.56
C PHE A 36 -5.40 3.12 -0.38
N GLN A 37 -5.62 1.84 -0.62
CA GLN A 37 -5.29 0.76 0.31
C GLN A 37 -3.99 0.09 -0.12
N VAL A 38 -3.20 -0.39 0.83
CA VAL A 38 -1.98 -1.16 0.56
C VAL A 38 -2.16 -2.57 1.08
N ILE A 39 -1.75 -3.57 0.29
CA ILE A 39 -1.64 -4.97 0.71
C ILE A 39 -0.21 -5.46 0.47
N GLY A 40 0.23 -6.47 1.20
CA GLY A 40 1.53 -7.09 0.93
C GLY A 40 2.76 -6.31 1.39
N HIS A 41 2.58 -5.23 2.16
CA HIS A 41 3.64 -4.32 2.61
C HIS A 41 4.65 -4.93 3.60
N GLY A 42 4.48 -6.18 4.02
CA GLY A 42 5.37 -6.85 4.98
C GLY A 42 5.26 -6.40 6.44
N VAL A 43 4.55 -5.30 6.76
CA VAL A 43 4.24 -4.92 8.15
C VAL A 43 3.58 -6.09 8.91
N PRO A 44 4.17 -6.57 10.02
CA PRO A 44 3.61 -7.66 10.81
C PRO A 44 2.28 -7.30 11.47
N ALA A 45 1.36 -8.27 11.58
CA ALA A 45 0.06 -8.09 12.23
C ALA A 45 0.17 -7.57 13.68
N ALA A 46 1.16 -8.03 14.44
CA ALA A 46 1.39 -7.58 15.81
C ALA A 46 1.66 -6.06 15.92
N VAL A 47 2.24 -5.43 14.88
CA VAL A 47 2.45 -3.98 14.84
C VAL A 47 1.12 -3.25 14.67
N LEU A 48 0.24 -3.76 13.80
CA LEU A 48 -1.10 -3.22 13.62
C LEU A 48 -1.92 -3.38 14.90
N ASP A 49 -1.91 -4.56 15.49
CA ASP A 49 -2.62 -4.84 16.73
C ASP A 49 -2.18 -3.88 17.84
N ALA A 50 -0.87 -3.72 18.04
CA ALA A 50 -0.34 -2.79 19.03
C ALA A 50 -0.80 -1.34 18.79
N ALA A 51 -0.75 -0.86 17.54
CA ALA A 51 -1.18 0.50 17.20
C ALA A 51 -2.65 0.77 17.56
N PHE A 52 -3.54 -0.22 17.35
CA PHE A 52 -4.96 -0.08 17.69
C PHE A 52 -5.29 -0.36 19.16
N GLN A 53 -4.40 -1.02 19.92
CA GLN A 53 -4.58 -1.22 21.37
C GLN A 53 -4.28 0.06 22.18
N GLU A 54 -3.37 0.92 21.72
CA GLU A 54 -3.03 2.20 22.38
C GLU A 54 -4.15 3.25 22.26
N GLU A 55 -5.12 3.06 21.35
CA GLU A 55 -6.27 3.95 21.18
C GLU A 55 -7.48 3.63 22.09
N ARG A 56 -7.33 2.66 23.02
CA ARG A 56 -8.38 2.26 23.98
C ARG A 56 -8.29 2.93 25.34
#